data_AF-G9P311-F1
#
_entry.id   AF-G9P311-F1
#
_cell.length_a   1.000
_cell.length_b   1.000
_cell.length_c   1.000
_cell.angle_alpha   90.00
_cell.angle_beta   90.00
_cell.angle_gamma   90.00
#
_symmetry.space_group_name_H-M   'P 1'
#
loop_
_entity.id
_entity.type
_entity.pdbx_description
1 polymer ?
#
loop_
_entity_poly.entity_id
_entity_poly.type
_entity_poly.pdbx_seq_one_letter_code
_entity_poly.pdbx_strand_id
1 'polypeptide(L)'
;MSAAESLQAEDVYFSTNPPPKQLAAHTALAEAFITQHVAANRRVVLVTSGGTTVPLEKNTVRFIDNFSAGTRGATSAEYFLSAGYAVIFLHRQFSLLPYSRHYSHSTDCLLDLLSEDAEGRVAVRPEDSDRILDVLRKYQSARRDNTLLLLPFVTIGDYLHELRAVARLMAPLGSSGLLYLAAAVSDFFVPPERLSEHKIQSTNIVEKLYPGEKGSKTPSPPIEDEETFDNFDASPRVPRSKRLIIDLDPVPKFLKSLVEGWAPLGMIVSFKLETDPRILVHKARYSLERYQHHLVVGNLLSTRKWEVVFVAPGRQDQWLRVPRHGGWGDAEGRPLRPDEAPEGDPEEEIEALIIPAVAQLHDAHIVKSNSEKK
;
A
#
# COMPACT_ATOMS: atom_id res chain seq x y z
N MET A 1 -10.93 -19.90 8.10
CA MET A 1 -10.22 -19.60 9.34
C MET A 1 -11.20 -18.99 10.32
N SER A 2 -11.38 -19.63 11.48
CA SER A 2 -12.16 -19.08 12.59
C SER A 2 -11.52 -17.79 13.12
N ALA A 3 -12.24 -16.98 13.91
CA ALA A 3 -11.67 -15.78 14.53
C ALA A 3 -10.49 -16.12 15.48
N ALA A 4 -10.60 -17.24 16.20
CA ALA A 4 -9.56 -17.74 17.10
C ALA A 4 -8.26 -18.12 16.37
N GLU A 5 -8.35 -18.79 15.21
CA GLU A 5 -7.19 -19.13 14.39
C GLU A 5 -6.48 -17.89 13.83
N SER A 6 -7.24 -16.84 13.48
CA SER A 6 -6.70 -15.57 12.98
C SER A 6 -5.92 -14.81 14.06
N LEU A 7 -6.46 -14.77 15.29
CA LEU A 7 -5.80 -14.15 16.44
C LEU A 7 -4.52 -14.90 16.81
N GLN A 8 -4.56 -16.23 16.79
CA GLN A 8 -3.37 -17.05 17.08
C GLN A 8 -2.25 -16.84 16.05
N ALA A 9 -2.59 -16.80 14.76
CA ALA A 9 -1.60 -16.50 13.71
C ALA A 9 -1.04 -15.07 13.80
N GLU A 10 -1.87 -14.10 14.21
CA GLU A 10 -1.43 -12.73 14.48
C GLU A 10 -0.42 -12.68 15.62
N ASP A 11 -0.76 -13.27 16.76
CA ASP A 11 0.09 -13.25 17.95
C ASP A 11 1.41 -13.97 17.71
N VAL A 12 1.39 -15.08 16.96
CA VAL A 12 2.61 -15.77 16.52
C VAL A 12 3.45 -14.83 15.65
N TYR A 13 2.87 -14.17 14.65
CA TYR A 13 3.64 -13.29 13.77
C TYR A 13 4.32 -12.14 14.53
N PHE A 14 3.57 -11.41 15.36
CA PHE A 14 4.11 -10.25 16.08
C PHE A 14 5.04 -10.61 17.24
N SER A 15 4.99 -11.86 17.75
CA SER A 15 5.93 -12.35 18.75
C SER A 15 7.24 -12.85 18.15
N THR A 16 7.20 -13.38 16.91
CA THR A 16 8.42 -13.86 16.21
C THR A 16 9.08 -12.78 15.36
N ASN A 17 8.34 -11.77 14.90
CA ASN A 17 8.85 -10.67 14.09
C ASN A 17 8.96 -9.39 14.95
N PRO A 18 10.17 -8.96 15.35
CA PRO A 18 10.33 -7.80 16.23
C PRO A 18 9.85 -6.49 15.58
N PRO A 19 9.39 -5.51 16.39
CA PRO A 19 8.95 -4.21 15.89
C PRO A 19 10.12 -3.39 15.31
N PRO A 20 9.84 -2.48 14.34
CA PRO A 20 10.86 -1.58 13.82
C PRO A 20 11.31 -0.58 14.89
N LYS A 21 12.57 -0.12 14.79
CA LYS A 21 13.17 0.81 15.76
C LYS A 21 12.41 2.14 15.89
N GLN A 22 11.80 2.58 14.79
CA GLN A 22 11.10 3.86 14.70
C GLN A 22 9.66 3.80 15.23
N LEU A 23 9.12 2.61 15.52
CA LEU A 23 7.70 2.42 15.87
C LEU A 23 7.27 3.34 17.01
N ALA A 24 8.04 3.40 18.10
CA ALA A 24 7.69 4.22 19.26
C ALA A 24 7.59 5.72 18.93
N ALA A 25 8.47 6.22 18.06
CA ALA A 25 8.44 7.61 17.61
C ALA A 25 7.25 7.87 16.69
N HIS A 26 6.99 6.96 15.75
CA HIS A 26 5.84 7.06 14.84
C HIS A 26 4.51 6.99 15.59
N THR A 27 4.38 6.11 16.59
CA THR A 27 3.17 6.01 17.42
C THR A 27 2.92 7.28 18.23
N ALA A 28 3.96 7.90 18.78
CA ALA A 28 3.81 9.15 19.52
C ALA A 28 3.35 10.30 18.61
N LEU A 29 3.89 10.38 17.38
CA LEU A 29 3.44 11.35 16.37
C LEU A 29 1.99 11.10 15.96
N ALA A 30 1.63 9.84 15.70
CA ALA A 30 0.27 9.46 15.31
C ALA A 30 -0.74 9.75 16.43
N GLU A 31 -0.41 9.42 17.68
CA GLU A 31 -1.27 9.68 18.85
C GLU A 31 -1.52 11.17 19.05
N ALA A 32 -0.48 12.01 18.97
CA ALA A 32 -0.62 13.46 19.07
C ALA A 32 -1.48 14.03 17.93
N PHE A 33 -1.25 13.57 16.70
CA PHE A 33 -2.01 13.97 15.52
C PHE A 33 -3.50 13.59 15.63
N ILE A 34 -3.78 12.33 16.02
CA ILE A 34 -5.15 11.84 16.20
C ILE A 34 -5.84 12.61 17.31
N THR A 35 -5.19 12.82 18.46
CA THR A 35 -5.75 13.57 19.59
C THR A 35 -6.17 14.99 19.18
N GLN A 36 -5.32 15.69 18.42
CA GLN A 36 -5.64 17.01 17.90
C GLN A 36 -6.91 17.00 17.02
N HIS A 37 -7.01 16.04 16.09
CA HIS A 37 -8.13 15.99 15.15
C HIS A 37 -9.42 15.45 15.75
N VAL A 38 -9.33 14.59 16.77
CA VAL A 38 -10.48 14.22 17.63
C VAL A 38 -11.04 15.46 18.31
N ALA A 39 -10.20 16.30 18.92
CA ALA A 39 -10.64 17.54 19.55
C ALA A 39 -11.24 18.55 18.56
N ALA A 40 -10.74 18.57 17.31
CA ALA A 40 -11.26 19.39 16.23
C ALA A 40 -12.51 18.81 15.53
N ASN A 41 -12.99 17.63 15.96
CA ASN A 41 -14.07 16.88 15.31
C ASN A 41 -13.85 16.69 13.80
N ARG A 42 -12.58 16.47 13.40
CA ARG A 42 -12.18 16.27 12.01
C ARG A 42 -12.07 14.78 11.72
N ARG A 43 -12.51 14.36 10.53
CA ARG A 43 -12.32 12.99 10.05
C ARG A 43 -10.85 12.73 9.77
N VAL A 44 -10.38 11.56 10.14
CA VAL A 44 -8.99 11.15 9.91
C VAL A 44 -8.98 9.90 9.05
N VAL A 45 -8.15 9.92 8.00
CA VAL A 45 -7.90 8.77 7.14
C VAL A 45 -6.45 8.30 7.28
N LEU A 46 -6.25 7.00 7.48
CA LEU A 46 -4.97 6.34 7.29
C LEU A 46 -4.88 5.85 5.85
N VAL A 47 -4.04 6.49 5.04
CA VAL A 47 -3.73 6.06 3.68
C VAL A 47 -2.44 5.26 3.70
N THR A 48 -2.49 4.01 3.22
CA THR A 48 -1.26 3.23 2.97
C THR A 48 -0.84 3.34 1.51
N SER A 49 0.46 3.52 1.24
CA SER A 49 0.96 3.73 -0.13
C SER A 49 2.34 3.12 -0.37
N GLY A 50 2.59 2.72 -1.63
CA GLY A 50 3.85 2.11 -2.06
C GLY A 50 3.94 0.60 -1.78
N GLY A 51 5.07 0.00 -2.15
CA GLY A 51 5.33 -1.43 -2.02
C GLY A 51 6.07 -1.79 -0.73
N THR A 52 5.80 -2.97 -0.17
CA THR A 52 6.61 -3.56 0.90
C THR A 52 7.75 -4.40 0.33
N THR A 53 8.91 -4.42 1.01
CA THR A 53 9.98 -5.37 0.72
C THR A 53 9.98 -6.57 1.65
N VAL A 54 10.53 -7.68 1.17
CA VAL A 54 10.84 -8.87 1.95
C VAL A 54 12.35 -9.09 1.89
N PRO A 55 13.09 -8.79 2.98
CA PRO A 55 14.51 -9.12 3.07
C PRO A 55 14.76 -10.62 2.88
N LEU A 56 15.85 -10.97 2.21
CA LEU A 56 16.31 -12.36 2.09
C LEU A 56 17.45 -12.68 3.08
N GLU A 57 18.08 -11.65 3.63
CA GLU A 57 19.16 -11.72 4.62
C GLU A 57 18.95 -10.68 5.72
N LYS A 58 19.45 -10.93 6.94
CA LYS A 58 19.38 -9.96 8.05
C LYS A 58 20.21 -8.72 7.77
N ASN A 59 21.46 -8.90 7.32
CA ASN A 59 22.25 -7.84 6.71
C ASN A 59 21.87 -7.74 5.24
N THR A 60 20.72 -7.12 5.00
CA THR A 60 20.01 -7.18 3.73
C THR A 60 20.85 -6.61 2.59
N VAL A 61 21.11 -7.46 1.59
CA VAL A 61 21.68 -7.07 0.30
C VAL A 61 20.66 -7.30 -0.81
N ARG A 62 19.79 -8.29 -0.65
CA ARG A 62 18.74 -8.64 -1.60
C ARG A 62 17.38 -8.68 -0.89
N PHE A 63 16.35 -8.32 -1.65
CA PHE A 63 14.98 -8.35 -1.18
C PHE A 63 14.03 -8.60 -2.36
N ILE A 64 12.85 -9.12 -2.05
CA ILE A 64 11.70 -9.15 -2.97
C ILE A 64 10.94 -7.85 -2.78
N ASP A 65 10.49 -7.21 -3.86
CA ASP A 65 9.72 -5.96 -3.80
C ASP A 65 8.40 -6.12 -4.54
N ASN A 66 7.33 -5.58 -3.95
CA ASN A 66 6.04 -5.47 -4.60
C ASN A 66 5.97 -4.13 -5.33
N PHE A 67 5.93 -4.16 -6.67
CA PHE A 67 5.94 -2.95 -7.47
C PHE A 67 4.77 -2.01 -7.16
N SER A 68 5.07 -0.83 -6.61
CA SER A 68 4.13 0.28 -6.48
C SER A 68 4.89 1.59 -6.29
N ALA A 69 4.79 2.49 -7.28
CA ALA A 69 5.39 3.83 -7.19
C ALA A 69 4.72 4.72 -6.12
N GLY A 70 3.53 4.35 -5.65
CA GLY A 70 2.77 5.14 -4.67
C GLY A 70 1.86 6.21 -5.27
N THR A 71 1.69 6.27 -6.59
CA THR A 71 0.84 7.28 -7.27
C THR A 71 -0.58 7.31 -6.71
N ARG A 72 -1.28 6.16 -6.69
CA ARG A 72 -2.65 6.04 -6.17
C ARG A 72 -2.77 6.61 -4.77
N GLY A 73 -1.90 6.21 -3.85
CA GLY A 73 -1.95 6.66 -2.46
C GLY A 73 -1.64 8.15 -2.33
N ALA A 74 -0.57 8.62 -2.97
CA ALA A 74 -0.16 10.02 -2.89
C ALA A 74 -1.23 10.97 -3.47
N THR A 75 -1.78 10.62 -4.63
CA THR A 75 -2.89 11.37 -5.24
C THR A 75 -4.14 11.31 -4.37
N SER A 76 -4.51 10.13 -3.86
CA SER A 76 -5.67 9.97 -2.98
C SER A 76 -5.57 10.84 -1.73
N ALA A 77 -4.39 10.96 -1.13
CA ALA A 77 -4.15 11.82 0.03
C ALA A 77 -4.41 13.31 -0.29
N GLU A 78 -4.00 13.81 -1.46
CA GLU A 78 -4.27 15.20 -1.89
C GLU A 78 -5.78 15.47 -2.01
N TYR A 79 -6.52 14.53 -2.61
CA TYR A 79 -7.99 14.64 -2.72
C TYR A 79 -8.69 14.46 -1.37
N PHE A 80 -8.19 13.62 -0.46
CA PHE A 80 -8.73 13.52 0.91
C PHE A 80 -8.53 14.81 1.70
N LEU A 81 -7.35 15.44 1.60
CA LEU A 81 -7.08 16.74 2.20
C LEU A 81 -8.03 17.80 1.64
N SER A 82 -8.25 17.80 0.33
CA SER A 82 -9.21 18.69 -0.35
C SER A 82 -10.66 18.44 0.08
N ALA A 83 -11.01 17.19 0.40
CA ALA A 83 -12.30 16.80 0.97
C ALA A 83 -12.44 17.08 2.48
N GLY A 84 -11.44 17.73 3.10
CA GLY A 84 -11.49 18.15 4.51
C GLY A 84 -11.03 17.11 5.53
N TYR A 85 -10.45 15.99 5.10
CA TYR A 85 -9.86 15.00 6.00
C TYR A 85 -8.51 15.47 6.53
N ALA A 86 -8.13 14.98 7.71
CA ALA A 86 -6.73 14.86 8.08
C ALA A 86 -6.21 13.49 7.63
N VAL A 87 -4.98 13.44 7.12
CA VAL A 87 -4.38 12.26 6.50
C VAL A 87 -3.14 11.82 7.27
N ILE A 88 -3.15 10.57 7.72
CA ILE A 88 -1.94 9.84 8.10
C ILE A 88 -1.50 9.06 6.87
N PHE A 89 -0.32 9.37 6.34
CA PHE A 89 0.23 8.80 5.12
C PHE A 89 1.36 7.81 5.47
N LEU A 90 0.96 6.56 5.68
CA LEU A 90 1.88 5.44 5.91
C LEU A 90 2.42 4.96 4.56
N HIS A 91 3.69 5.23 4.25
CA HIS A 91 4.21 5.10 2.89
C HIS A 91 5.57 4.41 2.82
N ARG A 92 5.83 3.75 1.69
CA ARG A 92 7.16 3.23 1.39
C ARG A 92 8.17 4.38 1.32
N GLN A 93 9.24 4.31 2.08
CA GLN A 93 10.33 5.28 2.03
C GLN A 93 10.81 5.48 0.59
N PHE A 94 10.95 6.74 0.18
CA PHE A 94 11.33 7.17 -1.18
C PHE A 94 10.31 6.86 -2.30
N SER A 95 9.10 6.40 -1.96
CA SER A 95 7.98 6.41 -2.91
C SER A 95 7.35 7.81 -3.03
N LEU A 96 6.37 7.95 -3.93
CA LEU A 96 5.67 9.21 -4.14
C LEU A 96 4.99 9.71 -2.86
N LEU A 97 5.20 10.99 -2.57
CA LEU A 97 4.56 11.71 -1.48
C LEU A 97 3.51 12.69 -2.00
N PRO A 98 2.44 12.96 -1.24
CA PRO A 98 1.46 14.00 -1.58
C PRO A 98 2.18 15.33 -1.80
N TYR A 99 1.78 16.05 -2.85
CA TYR A 99 2.38 17.31 -3.33
C TYR A 99 3.78 17.19 -3.93
N SER A 100 4.71 16.44 -3.33
CA SER A 100 6.06 16.28 -3.90
C SER A 100 6.06 15.47 -5.20
N ARG A 101 5.07 14.58 -5.39
CA ARG A 101 4.95 13.74 -6.59
C ARG A 101 4.88 14.52 -7.91
N HIS A 102 4.48 15.79 -7.86
CA HIS A 102 4.44 16.69 -9.01
C HIS A 102 5.84 17.06 -9.55
N TYR A 103 6.90 16.66 -8.82
CA TYR A 103 8.31 16.97 -9.11
C TYR A 103 9.27 15.77 -9.07
N SER A 104 8.91 14.68 -8.36
CA SER A 104 9.85 13.58 -8.02
C SER A 104 10.00 12.51 -9.11
N HIS A 105 8.99 12.33 -9.96
CA HIS A 105 8.96 11.33 -11.04
C HIS A 105 8.35 11.87 -12.34
N SER A 106 8.23 13.19 -12.46
CA SER A 106 8.11 13.82 -13.78
C SER A 106 9.36 13.49 -14.60
N THR A 107 9.22 13.45 -15.92
CA THR A 107 10.39 13.48 -16.83
C THR A 107 11.35 14.61 -16.50
N ASP A 108 10.80 15.68 -15.92
CA ASP A 108 11.48 16.88 -15.47
C ASP A 108 11.89 16.72 -13.99
N CYS A 109 13.17 16.90 -13.68
CA CYS A 109 13.63 16.98 -12.30
C CYS A 109 13.29 18.34 -11.68
N LEU A 110 13.43 18.49 -10.36
CA LEU A 110 13.15 19.77 -9.68
C LEU A 110 13.88 20.96 -10.33
N LEU A 111 15.13 20.77 -10.76
CA LEU A 111 15.93 21.85 -11.35
C LEU A 111 15.42 22.28 -12.72
N ASP A 112 14.74 21.39 -13.45
CA ASP A 112 14.15 21.73 -14.75
C ASP A 112 12.97 22.70 -14.59
N LEU A 113 12.32 22.71 -13.41
CA LEU A 113 11.19 23.60 -13.08
C LEU A 113 11.64 24.99 -12.62
N LEU A 114 12.94 25.20 -12.43
CA LEU A 114 13.50 26.45 -11.90
C LEU A 114 14.14 27.29 -13.02
N SER A 115 14.14 28.59 -12.81
CA SER A 115 14.78 29.60 -13.66
C SER A 115 15.43 30.67 -12.79
N GLU A 116 16.34 31.46 -13.37
CA GLU A 116 16.92 32.63 -12.71
C GLU A 116 16.10 33.87 -13.11
N ASP A 117 15.65 34.66 -12.12
CA ASP A 117 14.94 35.92 -12.37
C ASP A 117 15.90 37.07 -12.75
N ALA A 118 15.35 38.23 -13.10
CA ALA A 118 16.14 39.41 -13.50
C ALA A 118 17.06 39.93 -12.38
N GLU A 119 16.81 39.55 -11.12
CA GLU A 119 17.58 39.93 -9.95
C GLU A 119 18.57 38.83 -9.50
N GLY A 120 18.72 37.74 -10.27
CA GLY A 120 19.63 36.63 -9.96
C GLY A 120 19.11 35.69 -8.87
N ARG A 121 17.80 35.67 -8.62
CA ARG A 121 17.15 34.80 -7.63
C ARG A 121 16.51 33.61 -8.32
N VAL A 122 16.34 32.52 -7.57
CA VAL A 122 15.63 31.33 -8.04
C VAL A 122 14.14 31.64 -8.17
N ALA A 123 13.59 31.42 -9.36
CA ALA A 123 12.18 31.51 -9.69
C ALA A 123 11.68 30.20 -10.32
N VAL A 124 10.37 30.02 -10.38
CA VAL A 124 9.74 28.92 -11.13
C VAL A 124 9.61 29.32 -12.60
N ARG A 125 9.81 28.38 -13.54
CA ARG A 125 9.59 28.64 -14.98
C ARG A 125 8.19 29.22 -15.22
N PRO A 126 8.03 30.22 -16.10
CA PRO A 126 6.73 30.82 -16.36
C PRO A 126 5.64 29.82 -16.74
N GLU A 127 5.95 28.81 -17.56
CA GLU A 127 4.99 27.76 -17.95
C GLU A 127 4.49 26.88 -16.81
N ASP A 128 5.27 26.72 -15.75
CA ASP A 128 4.94 25.87 -14.59
C ASP A 128 4.36 26.67 -13.41
N SER A 129 4.44 28.00 -13.46
CA SER A 129 4.19 28.89 -12.32
C SER A 129 2.83 28.66 -11.66
N ASP A 130 1.75 28.63 -12.44
CA ASP A 130 0.38 28.46 -11.92
C ASP A 130 0.19 27.09 -11.27
N ARG A 131 0.71 26.03 -11.90
CA ARG A 131 0.63 24.64 -11.41
C ARG A 131 1.40 24.49 -10.09
N ILE A 132 2.63 24.99 -10.04
CA ILE A 132 3.47 24.91 -8.83
C ILE A 132 2.89 25.77 -7.71
N LEU A 133 2.36 26.95 -8.03
CA LEU A 133 1.73 27.83 -7.04
C LEU A 133 0.50 27.18 -6.40
N ASP A 134 -0.34 26.49 -7.18
CA ASP A 134 -1.49 25.74 -6.64
C ASP A 134 -1.04 24.62 -5.69
N VAL A 135 -0.08 23.79 -6.12
CA VAL A 135 0.47 22.70 -5.29
C VAL A 135 1.12 23.24 -4.02
N LEU A 136 1.89 24.33 -4.11
CA LEU A 136 2.53 24.98 -2.97
C LEU A 136 1.50 25.49 -1.95
N ARG A 137 0.42 26.14 -2.42
CA ARG A 137 -0.65 26.63 -1.55
C ARG A 137 -1.32 25.49 -0.79
N LYS A 138 -1.65 24.40 -1.47
CA LYS A 138 -2.25 23.21 -0.86
C LYS A 138 -1.32 22.57 0.18
N TYR A 139 -0.04 22.40 -0.16
CA TYR A 139 0.98 21.90 0.77
C TYR A 139 1.15 22.80 2.01
N GLN A 140 1.23 24.11 1.81
CA GLN A 140 1.37 25.07 2.91
C GLN A 140 0.14 25.07 3.82
N SER A 141 -1.08 24.96 3.26
CA SER A 141 -2.28 24.82 4.10
C SER A 141 -2.25 23.53 4.90
N ALA A 142 -1.91 22.40 4.28
CA ALA A 142 -1.84 21.12 4.98
C ALA A 142 -0.83 21.14 6.14
N ARG A 143 0.29 21.85 5.99
CA ARG A 143 1.28 22.04 7.05
C ARG A 143 0.80 22.98 8.15
N ARG A 144 0.25 24.14 7.77
CA ARG A 144 -0.26 25.14 8.72
C ARG A 144 -1.37 24.56 9.59
N ASP A 145 -2.28 23.81 8.97
CA ASP A 145 -3.46 23.24 9.64
C ASP A 145 -3.14 21.88 10.29
N ASN A 146 -1.89 21.41 10.19
CA ASN A 146 -1.40 20.11 10.65
C ASN A 146 -2.33 18.95 10.21
N THR A 147 -2.73 18.91 8.94
CA THR A 147 -3.65 17.91 8.40
C THR A 147 -2.96 16.77 7.65
N LEU A 148 -1.63 16.78 7.52
CA LEU A 148 -0.87 15.71 6.87
C LEU A 148 0.28 15.22 7.76
N LEU A 149 0.25 13.95 8.14
CA LEU A 149 1.33 13.26 8.85
C LEU A 149 1.97 12.21 7.94
N LEU A 150 3.29 12.22 7.78
CA LEU A 150 4.03 11.25 6.96
C LEU A 150 4.73 10.23 7.86
N LEU A 151 4.44 8.94 7.69
CA LEU A 151 5.09 7.84 8.42
C LEU A 151 5.73 6.86 7.40
N PRO A 152 7.07 6.76 7.34
CA PRO A 152 7.73 5.86 6.39
C PRO A 152 7.80 4.42 6.89
N PHE A 153 7.72 3.45 5.96
CA PHE A 153 8.08 2.05 6.16
C PHE A 153 8.95 1.54 5.00
N VAL A 154 9.62 0.40 5.17
CA VAL A 154 10.36 -0.26 4.07
C VAL A 154 9.91 -1.70 3.90
N THR A 155 10.01 -2.49 4.96
CA THR A 155 9.73 -3.93 4.91
C THR A 155 8.26 -4.23 5.18
N ILE A 156 7.85 -5.46 4.85
CA ILE A 156 6.54 -5.99 5.25
C ILE A 156 6.37 -6.00 6.78
N GLY A 157 7.44 -6.30 7.52
CA GLY A 157 7.44 -6.27 8.98
C GLY A 157 7.15 -4.88 9.52
N ASP A 158 7.87 -3.87 9.01
CA ASP A 158 7.65 -2.46 9.37
C ASP A 158 6.18 -2.08 9.12
N TYR A 159 5.70 -2.34 7.90
CA TYR A 159 4.34 -2.03 7.49
C TYR A 159 3.28 -2.62 8.44
N LEU A 160 3.41 -3.90 8.80
CA LEU A 160 2.42 -4.58 9.65
C LEU A 160 2.43 -4.06 11.09
N HIS A 161 3.60 -3.78 11.65
CA HIS A 161 3.73 -3.19 12.99
C HIS A 161 3.15 -1.77 13.02
N GLU A 162 3.51 -0.93 12.05
CA GLU A 162 3.02 0.45 11.94
C GLU A 162 1.49 0.47 11.72
N LEU A 163 0.98 -0.34 10.79
CA LEU A 163 -0.44 -0.45 10.51
C LEU A 163 -1.23 -0.87 11.75
N ARG A 164 -0.74 -1.88 12.48
CA ARG A 164 -1.39 -2.35 13.71
C ARG A 164 -1.43 -1.27 14.78
N ALA A 165 -0.30 -0.60 15.01
CA ALA A 165 -0.22 0.41 16.05
C ALA A 165 -1.09 1.63 15.71
N VAL A 166 -0.99 2.17 14.50
CA VAL A 166 -1.77 3.33 14.07
C VAL A 166 -3.27 3.02 14.01
N ALA A 167 -3.67 1.86 13.48
CA ALA A 167 -5.09 1.48 13.43
C ALA A 167 -5.72 1.42 14.82
N ARG A 168 -5.00 0.89 15.82
CA ARG A 168 -5.46 0.87 17.22
C ARG A 168 -5.55 2.27 17.83
N LEU A 169 -4.58 3.14 17.54
CA LEU A 169 -4.59 4.53 18.01
C LEU A 169 -5.76 5.34 17.43
N MET A 170 -6.33 4.91 16.29
CA MET A 170 -7.50 5.56 15.69
C MET A 170 -8.82 5.25 16.41
N ALA A 171 -8.84 4.36 17.41
CA ALA A 171 -10.06 3.97 18.13
C ALA A 171 -10.92 5.15 18.64
N PRO A 172 -10.36 6.26 19.19
CA PRO A 172 -11.14 7.41 19.66
C PRO A 172 -11.94 8.12 18.56
N LEU A 173 -11.56 7.97 17.28
CA LEU A 173 -12.29 8.54 16.15
C LEU A 173 -13.62 7.81 15.88
N GLY A 174 -13.74 6.56 16.34
CA GLY A 174 -14.90 5.71 16.08
C GLY A 174 -15.21 5.62 14.58
N SER A 175 -16.45 5.92 14.21
CA SER A 175 -16.92 5.90 12.82
C SER A 175 -16.39 7.04 11.96
N SER A 176 -15.71 8.04 12.54
CA SER A 176 -15.07 9.13 11.81
C SER A 176 -13.65 8.78 11.31
N GLY A 177 -13.15 7.61 11.70
CA GLY A 177 -11.87 7.06 11.23
C GLY A 177 -12.05 6.22 9.95
N LEU A 178 -11.18 6.43 8.98
CA LEU A 178 -11.16 5.70 7.71
C LEU A 178 -9.79 5.04 7.48
N LEU A 179 -9.76 3.77 7.09
CA LEU A 179 -8.55 3.11 6.62
C LEU A 179 -8.65 2.90 5.12
N TYR A 180 -7.71 3.48 4.37
CA TYR A 180 -7.62 3.42 2.91
C TYR A 180 -6.34 2.67 2.52
N LEU A 181 -6.47 1.36 2.29
CA LEU A 181 -5.34 0.43 2.23
C LEU A 181 -4.86 0.21 0.78
N ALA A 182 -4.12 1.19 0.24
CA ALA A 182 -3.65 1.18 -1.15
C ALA A 182 -2.19 0.71 -1.33
N ALA A 183 -1.51 0.30 -0.25
CA ALA A 183 -0.16 -0.29 -0.34
C ALA A 183 -0.17 -1.65 -1.07
N ALA A 184 0.90 -1.92 -1.82
CA ALA A 184 1.15 -3.21 -2.43
C ALA A 184 1.90 -4.11 -1.42
N VAL A 185 1.13 -4.81 -0.60
CA VAL A 185 1.62 -5.65 0.50
C VAL A 185 2.07 -7.01 -0.04
N SER A 186 3.24 -7.48 0.39
CA SER A 186 3.76 -8.79 0.03
C SER A 186 2.86 -9.91 0.56
N ASP A 187 2.53 -10.88 -0.29
CA ASP A 187 1.71 -12.04 0.09
C ASP A 187 2.53 -13.14 0.76
N PHE A 188 3.85 -13.10 0.61
CA PHE A 188 4.80 -14.06 1.14
C PHE A 188 5.97 -13.35 1.83
N PHE A 189 6.61 -14.01 2.81
CA PHE A 189 7.76 -13.47 3.54
C PHE A 189 8.73 -14.59 3.96
N VAL A 190 9.92 -14.22 4.44
CA VAL A 190 10.87 -15.17 5.06
C VAL A 190 10.83 -14.99 6.59
N PRO A 191 10.52 -16.05 7.37
CA PRO A 191 10.56 -15.97 8.83
C PRO A 191 11.95 -15.58 9.36
N PRO A 192 12.05 -14.76 10.42
CA PRO A 192 13.33 -14.28 10.95
C PRO A 192 14.33 -15.39 11.32
N GLU A 193 13.84 -16.52 11.82
CA GLU A 193 14.64 -17.71 12.14
C GLU A 193 15.29 -18.37 10.92
N ARG A 194 14.76 -18.13 9.72
CA ARG A 194 15.27 -18.66 8.44
C ARG A 194 16.09 -17.65 7.64
N LEU A 195 16.17 -16.40 8.08
CA LEU A 195 17.00 -15.39 7.43
C LEU A 195 18.48 -15.67 7.68
N SER A 196 19.25 -15.82 6.60
CA SER A 196 20.71 -15.86 6.69
C SER A 196 21.24 -14.54 7.24
N GLU A 197 22.25 -14.60 8.10
CA GLU A 197 22.86 -13.39 8.69
C GLU A 197 23.52 -12.52 7.61
N HIS A 198 24.15 -13.15 6.62
CA HIS A 198 24.97 -12.49 5.61
C HIS A 198 24.50 -12.80 4.19
N LYS A 199 24.97 -11.97 3.23
CA LYS A 199 24.71 -12.12 1.79
C LYS A 199 24.82 -13.58 1.35
N ILE A 200 23.75 -14.10 0.74
CA ILE A 200 23.74 -15.44 0.14
C ILE A 200 24.80 -15.50 -0.98
N GLN A 201 25.71 -16.45 -0.92
CA GLN A 201 26.86 -16.56 -1.82
C GLN A 201 26.53 -17.39 -3.06
N SER A 202 27.02 -16.98 -4.23
CA SER A 202 26.82 -17.67 -5.52
C SER A 202 27.89 -18.71 -5.84
N THR A 203 28.92 -18.83 -5.01
CA THR A 203 30.10 -19.69 -5.23
C THR A 203 30.68 -20.15 -3.90
N ASN A 204 31.12 -21.41 -3.82
CA ASN A 204 31.78 -22.01 -2.65
C ASN A 204 33.22 -21.50 -2.41
N ILE A 205 33.58 -20.30 -2.90
CA ILE A 205 34.92 -19.73 -2.72
C ILE A 205 35.17 -19.43 -1.24
N VAL A 206 34.13 -19.05 -0.50
CA VAL A 206 34.23 -18.70 0.93
C VAL A 206 34.47 -19.94 1.81
N GLU A 207 33.87 -21.09 1.45
CA GLU A 207 34.12 -22.38 2.13
C GLU A 207 35.57 -22.86 1.99
N LYS A 208 36.26 -22.45 0.91
CA LYS A 208 37.69 -22.76 0.71
C LYS A 208 38.63 -21.85 1.50
N LEU A 209 38.18 -20.65 1.90
CA LEU A 209 39.01 -19.67 2.59
C LEU A 209 39.04 -19.86 4.11
N TYR A 210 38.02 -20.52 4.68
CA TYR A 210 37.94 -20.80 6.13
C TYR A 210 37.58 -22.27 6.39
N PRO A 211 38.54 -23.20 6.35
CA PRO A 211 38.28 -24.64 6.52
C PRO A 211 37.85 -25.06 7.95
N GLY A 212 37.60 -24.11 8.88
CA GLY A 212 37.52 -24.39 10.32
C GLY A 212 36.42 -23.67 11.10
N GLU A 213 35.71 -22.70 10.54
CA GLU A 213 34.59 -22.06 11.24
C GLU A 213 33.29 -22.81 11.00
N LYS A 214 33.04 -23.83 11.85
CA LYS A 214 31.73 -24.47 11.98
C LYS A 214 30.72 -23.47 12.58
N GLY A 215 30.20 -22.57 11.76
CA GLY A 215 29.01 -21.78 12.08
C GLY A 215 27.76 -22.66 12.03
N SER A 216 27.01 -22.69 13.13
CA SER A 216 25.64 -23.22 13.31
C SER A 216 25.29 -24.56 12.65
N LYS A 217 25.11 -25.60 13.49
CA LYS A 217 24.52 -26.90 13.10
C LYS A 217 23.07 -26.72 12.63
N THR A 218 22.85 -26.54 11.35
CA THR A 218 21.68 -27.14 10.68
C THR A 218 22.14 -28.47 10.07
N PRO A 219 21.56 -29.61 10.46
CA PRO A 219 21.82 -30.85 9.76
C PRO A 219 21.20 -30.72 8.37
N SER A 220 22.05 -30.59 7.34
CA SER A 220 21.63 -30.91 5.98
C SER A 220 21.22 -32.39 5.97
N PRO A 221 20.01 -32.73 5.48
CA PRO A 221 19.63 -34.13 5.33
C PRO A 221 20.64 -34.84 4.42
N PRO A 222 20.81 -36.16 4.57
CA PRO A 222 21.43 -36.93 3.50
C PRO A 222 20.62 -36.67 2.22
N ILE A 223 21.30 -36.35 1.13
CA ILE A 223 20.68 -36.33 -0.20
C ILE A 223 20.38 -37.79 -0.52
N GLU A 224 19.21 -38.25 -0.10
CA GLU A 224 18.54 -39.39 -0.71
C GLU A 224 17.80 -38.86 -1.93
N ASP A 225 17.99 -39.54 -3.06
CA ASP A 225 17.35 -39.28 -4.35
C ASP A 225 15.83 -39.55 -4.27
N GLU A 226 15.09 -38.76 -3.50
CA GLU A 226 13.64 -38.69 -3.61
C GLU A 226 13.27 -37.59 -4.61
N GLU A 227 12.61 -38.01 -5.68
CA GLU A 227 12.06 -37.19 -6.75
C GLU A 227 11.24 -36.02 -6.18
N THR A 228 11.87 -34.87 -6.05
CA THR A 228 11.20 -33.62 -5.71
C THR A 228 10.40 -33.20 -6.94
N PHE A 229 9.08 -33.41 -6.88
CA PHE A 229 8.14 -32.95 -7.89
C PHE A 229 8.20 -31.42 -7.98
N ASP A 230 8.84 -30.91 -9.04
CA ASP A 230 8.95 -29.50 -9.38
C ASP A 230 7.66 -29.08 -10.11
N ASN A 231 6.94 -28.08 -9.58
CA ASN A 231 5.71 -27.56 -10.18
C ASN A 231 5.95 -26.59 -11.35
N PHE A 232 7.19 -26.45 -11.83
CA PHE A 232 7.53 -25.56 -12.94
C PHE A 232 8.64 -26.16 -13.83
N ASP A 233 8.37 -27.24 -14.58
CA ASP A 233 9.28 -27.67 -15.65
C ASP A 233 8.67 -27.53 -17.05
N ALA A 234 9.29 -26.65 -17.84
CA ALA A 234 9.22 -26.67 -19.29
C ALA A 234 10.58 -26.28 -19.91
N SER A 235 11.69 -26.90 -19.49
CA SER A 235 12.79 -27.29 -20.40
C SER A 235 14.05 -27.80 -19.67
N PRO A 236 14.61 -28.96 -20.06
CA PRO A 236 15.79 -29.56 -19.44
C PRO A 236 17.14 -28.99 -19.95
N ARG A 237 17.18 -27.77 -20.52
CA ARG A 237 18.38 -27.28 -21.25
C ARG A 237 19.47 -26.62 -20.39
N VAL A 238 19.31 -26.46 -19.08
CA VAL A 238 20.33 -25.82 -18.22
C VAL A 238 20.82 -26.80 -17.13
N PRO A 239 22.14 -27.11 -17.08
CA PRO A 239 22.73 -27.94 -16.04
C PRO A 239 22.42 -27.41 -14.62
N ARG A 240 21.94 -28.30 -13.74
CA ARG A 240 21.34 -28.01 -12.42
C ARG A 240 22.28 -27.41 -11.34
N SER A 241 23.57 -27.16 -11.60
CA SER A 241 24.56 -26.83 -10.56
C SER A 241 24.64 -25.35 -10.12
N LYS A 242 23.72 -24.47 -10.57
CA LYS A 242 23.72 -23.03 -10.23
C LYS A 242 22.31 -22.43 -10.04
N ARG A 243 21.39 -23.13 -9.37
CA ARG A 243 20.05 -22.59 -9.05
C ARG A 243 20.04 -21.98 -7.65
N LEU A 244 19.31 -20.87 -7.48
CA LEU A 244 18.94 -20.32 -6.17
C LEU A 244 17.45 -20.61 -5.96
N ILE A 245 17.13 -21.38 -4.94
CA ILE A 245 15.75 -21.67 -4.53
C ILE A 245 15.46 -20.85 -3.28
N ILE A 246 14.34 -20.13 -3.27
CA ILE A 246 13.92 -19.30 -2.15
C ILE A 246 12.56 -19.80 -1.69
N ASP A 247 12.53 -20.42 -0.52
CA ASP A 247 11.29 -20.82 0.13
C ASP A 247 10.71 -19.64 0.89
N LEU A 248 9.41 -19.38 0.70
CA LEU A 248 8.69 -18.27 1.32
C LEU A 248 7.42 -18.78 2.00
N ASP A 249 7.08 -18.18 3.13
CA ASP A 249 5.88 -18.50 3.89
C ASP A 249 4.78 -17.47 3.58
N PRO A 250 3.50 -17.86 3.54
CA PRO A 250 2.42 -16.91 3.32
C PRO A 250 2.33 -15.92 4.49
N VAL A 251 2.19 -14.63 4.17
CA VAL A 251 1.92 -13.60 5.17
C VAL A 251 0.53 -13.83 5.77
N PRO A 252 0.38 -13.81 7.12
CA PRO A 252 -0.92 -13.95 7.75
C PRO A 252 -1.92 -12.91 7.25
N LYS A 253 -3.19 -13.27 7.19
CA LYS A 253 -4.21 -12.39 6.61
C LYS A 253 -4.77 -11.42 7.67
N PHE A 254 -4.08 -10.30 7.86
CA PHE A 254 -4.38 -9.29 8.91
C PHE A 254 -5.62 -8.42 8.65
N LEU A 255 -6.22 -8.44 7.45
CA LEU A 255 -7.45 -7.68 7.17
C LEU A 255 -8.61 -8.07 8.10
N LYS A 256 -8.68 -9.33 8.52
CA LYS A 256 -9.69 -9.78 9.48
C LYS A 256 -9.44 -9.16 10.87
N SER A 257 -8.19 -9.20 11.33
CA SER A 257 -7.76 -8.56 12.59
C SER A 257 -8.00 -7.06 12.61
N LEU A 258 -7.85 -6.38 11.48
CA LEU A 258 -8.17 -4.96 11.33
C LEU A 258 -9.65 -4.67 11.63
N VAL A 259 -10.54 -5.46 11.03
CA VAL A 259 -12.00 -5.31 11.15
C VAL A 259 -12.50 -5.73 12.52
N GLU A 260 -12.06 -6.86 13.05
CA GLU A 260 -12.59 -7.42 14.30
C GLU A 260 -11.92 -6.87 15.55
N GLY A 261 -10.67 -6.38 15.44
CA GLY A 261 -9.85 -6.03 16.61
C GLY A 261 -9.29 -4.61 16.59
N TRP A 262 -8.58 -4.21 15.53
CA TRP A 262 -7.75 -3.00 15.59
C TRP A 262 -8.55 -1.72 15.37
N ALA A 263 -9.53 -1.70 14.46
CA ALA A 263 -10.35 -0.52 14.16
C ALA A 263 -11.82 -0.89 13.87
N PRO A 264 -12.54 -1.51 14.83
CA PRO A 264 -13.86 -2.12 14.57
C PRO A 264 -14.98 -1.13 14.24
N LEU A 265 -14.83 0.14 14.62
CA LEU A 265 -15.83 1.18 14.34
C LEU A 265 -15.52 1.98 13.07
N GLY A 266 -14.26 1.95 12.60
CA GLY A 266 -13.83 2.73 11.46
C GLY A 266 -14.30 2.14 10.14
N MET A 267 -14.42 2.98 9.12
CA MET A 267 -14.65 2.49 7.76
C MET A 267 -13.33 1.94 7.19
N ILE A 268 -13.39 0.81 6.50
CA ILE A 268 -12.20 0.13 5.93
C ILE A 268 -12.42 -0.08 4.44
N VAL A 269 -11.52 0.51 3.65
CA VAL A 269 -11.45 0.43 2.19
C VAL A 269 -10.18 -0.32 1.82
N SER A 270 -10.32 -1.41 1.07
CA SER A 270 -9.18 -2.18 0.55
C SER A 270 -9.10 -2.11 -0.96
N PHE A 271 -7.93 -2.42 -1.51
CA PHE A 271 -7.69 -2.45 -2.95
C PHE A 271 -7.52 -3.88 -3.46
N LYS A 272 -7.99 -4.12 -4.69
CA LYS A 272 -7.75 -5.37 -5.41
C LYS A 272 -7.24 -5.08 -6.82
N LEU A 273 -5.96 -5.35 -7.04
CA LEU A 273 -5.32 -5.30 -8.34
C LEU A 273 -5.38 -6.68 -8.99
N GLU A 274 -5.88 -6.75 -10.21
CA GLU A 274 -5.85 -7.97 -11.04
C GLU A 274 -5.38 -7.66 -12.45
N THR A 275 -5.01 -8.69 -13.21
CA THR A 275 -4.67 -8.59 -14.64
C THR A 275 -5.74 -9.22 -15.53
N ASP A 276 -6.57 -10.11 -14.98
CA ASP A 276 -7.68 -10.75 -15.68
C ASP A 276 -9.02 -10.11 -15.28
N PRO A 277 -9.76 -9.48 -16.22
CA PRO A 277 -11.06 -8.86 -15.94
C PRO A 277 -12.10 -9.82 -15.37
N ARG A 278 -12.03 -11.11 -15.72
CA ARG A 278 -13.06 -12.11 -15.37
C ARG A 278 -13.08 -12.43 -13.88
N ILE A 279 -11.96 -12.24 -13.19
CA ILE A 279 -11.80 -12.61 -11.78
C ILE A 279 -11.84 -11.41 -10.83
N LEU A 280 -11.76 -10.17 -11.33
CA LEU A 280 -11.64 -8.97 -10.51
C LEU A 280 -12.81 -8.81 -9.53
N VAL A 281 -14.04 -8.75 -10.04
CA VAL A 281 -15.24 -8.56 -9.21
C VAL A 281 -15.46 -9.76 -8.29
N HIS A 282 -15.21 -10.98 -8.78
CA HIS A 282 -15.35 -12.19 -7.98
C HIS A 282 -14.39 -12.20 -6.78
N LYS A 283 -13.10 -11.89 -7.01
CA LYS A 283 -12.10 -11.78 -5.94
C LYS A 283 -12.38 -10.61 -4.99
N ALA A 284 -12.92 -9.50 -5.50
CA ALA A 284 -13.34 -8.38 -4.66
C ALA A 284 -14.49 -8.77 -3.73
N ARG A 285 -15.55 -9.42 -4.24
CA ARG A 285 -16.65 -9.94 -3.42
C ARG A 285 -16.19 -10.98 -2.41
N TYR A 286 -15.36 -11.94 -2.83
CA TYR A 286 -14.76 -12.93 -1.94
C TYR A 286 -13.98 -12.27 -0.78
N SER A 287 -13.24 -11.18 -1.06
CA SER A 287 -12.54 -10.40 -0.04
C SER A 287 -13.51 -9.77 0.97
N LEU A 288 -14.62 -9.19 0.51
CA LEU A 288 -15.66 -8.63 1.38
C LEU A 288 -16.30 -9.71 2.26
N GLU A 289 -16.67 -10.85 1.68
CA GLU A 289 -17.27 -11.96 2.42
C GLU A 289 -16.31 -12.52 3.47
N ARG A 290 -15.02 -12.61 3.14
CA ARG A 290 -14.00 -13.18 4.03
C ARG A 290 -13.60 -12.24 5.18
N TYR A 291 -13.50 -10.94 4.91
CA TYR A 291 -12.95 -9.98 5.87
C TYR A 291 -13.99 -9.02 6.44
N GLN A 292 -15.21 -8.97 5.90
CA GLN A 292 -16.34 -8.15 6.38
C GLN A 292 -16.03 -6.65 6.50
N HIS A 293 -15.21 -6.12 5.58
CA HIS A 293 -14.94 -4.68 5.49
C HIS A 293 -15.92 -3.99 4.53
N HIS A 294 -15.80 -2.66 4.40
CA HIS A 294 -16.88 -1.81 3.90
C HIS A 294 -16.86 -1.61 2.38
N LEU A 295 -15.67 -1.61 1.78
CA LEU A 295 -15.50 -1.38 0.35
C LEU A 295 -14.21 -2.05 -0.18
N VAL A 296 -14.32 -2.70 -1.33
CA VAL A 296 -13.16 -3.05 -2.17
C VAL A 296 -13.17 -2.17 -3.40
N VAL A 297 -12.08 -1.45 -3.63
CA VAL A 297 -11.81 -0.77 -4.90
C VAL A 297 -10.99 -1.71 -5.77
N GLY A 298 -11.64 -2.29 -6.77
CA GLY A 298 -11.02 -3.17 -7.76
C GLY A 298 -10.47 -2.38 -8.94
N ASN A 299 -9.30 -2.76 -9.44
CA ASN A 299 -8.73 -2.16 -10.64
C ASN A 299 -7.91 -3.17 -11.46
N LEU A 300 -7.94 -3.04 -12.78
CA LEU A 300 -7.08 -3.82 -13.66
C LEU A 300 -5.75 -3.12 -13.88
N LEU A 301 -4.66 -3.86 -13.96
CA LEU A 301 -3.32 -3.28 -14.12
C LEU A 301 -3.22 -2.36 -15.34
N SER A 302 -3.85 -2.76 -16.45
CA SER A 302 -3.87 -2.05 -17.73
C SER A 302 -4.72 -0.77 -17.72
N THR A 303 -5.86 -0.77 -17.02
CA THR A 303 -6.81 0.35 -17.06
C THR A 303 -6.88 1.14 -15.75
N ARG A 304 -6.01 0.86 -14.77
CA ARG A 304 -6.05 1.46 -13.42
C ARG A 304 -6.04 2.99 -13.35
N LYS A 305 -5.54 3.67 -14.39
CA LYS A 305 -5.56 5.15 -14.46
C LYS A 305 -6.90 5.69 -14.96
N TRP A 306 -7.68 4.88 -15.67
CA TRP A 306 -8.89 5.27 -16.38
C TRP A 306 -10.17 4.78 -15.71
N GLU A 307 -10.13 3.61 -15.07
CA GLU A 307 -11.32 2.98 -14.51
C GLU A 307 -11.02 2.16 -13.24
N VAL A 308 -11.97 2.19 -12.30
CA VAL A 308 -12.03 1.32 -11.13
C VAL A 308 -13.46 0.83 -10.88
N VAL A 309 -13.60 -0.27 -10.16
CA VAL A 309 -14.90 -0.78 -9.69
C VAL A 309 -15.00 -0.70 -8.18
N PHE A 310 -16.11 -0.17 -7.69
CA PHE A 310 -16.49 -0.16 -6.29
C PHE A 310 -17.38 -1.37 -6.03
N VAL A 311 -16.90 -2.27 -5.17
CA VAL A 311 -17.65 -3.44 -4.72
C VAL A 311 -17.90 -3.26 -3.22
N ALA A 312 -19.18 -3.20 -2.82
CA ALA A 312 -19.58 -2.97 -1.43
C ALA A 312 -20.73 -3.92 -1.03
N PRO A 313 -20.82 -4.34 0.25
CA PRO A 313 -21.86 -5.25 0.71
C PRO A 313 -23.28 -4.68 0.47
N GLY A 314 -24.17 -5.48 -0.12
CA GLY A 314 -25.57 -5.10 -0.34
C GLY A 314 -25.80 -3.97 -1.36
N ARG A 315 -24.78 -3.59 -2.14
CA ARG A 315 -24.88 -2.58 -3.20
C ARG A 315 -24.53 -3.21 -4.56
N GLN A 316 -25.08 -2.65 -5.63
CA GLN A 316 -24.65 -2.99 -6.98
C GLN A 316 -23.22 -2.49 -7.21
N ASP A 317 -22.45 -3.22 -8.01
CA ASP A 317 -21.10 -2.82 -8.36
C ASP A 317 -21.15 -1.52 -9.15
N GLN A 318 -20.35 -0.54 -8.74
CA GLN A 318 -20.31 0.78 -9.37
C GLN A 318 -18.97 0.98 -10.07
N TRP A 319 -18.99 1.14 -11.39
CA TRP A 319 -17.79 1.45 -12.17
C TRP A 319 -17.59 2.96 -12.23
N LEU A 320 -16.43 3.43 -11.80
CA LEU A 320 -16.01 4.83 -11.91
C LEU A 320 -15.00 4.94 -13.03
N ARG A 321 -15.27 5.83 -13.99
CA ARG A 321 -14.44 5.99 -15.19
C ARG A 321 -14.18 7.46 -15.45
N VAL A 322 -12.92 7.79 -15.74
CA VAL A 322 -12.51 9.16 -16.08
C VAL A 322 -13.31 9.61 -17.32
N PRO A 323 -13.91 10.83 -17.30
CA PRO A 323 -14.61 11.37 -18.46
C PRO A 323 -13.65 11.57 -19.65
N ARG A 324 -14.18 11.44 -20.86
CA ARG A 324 -13.41 11.71 -22.09
C ARG A 324 -14.24 12.54 -23.05
N HIS A 325 -13.59 13.45 -23.77
CA HIS A 325 -14.21 14.17 -24.89
C HIS A 325 -14.69 13.17 -25.95
N GLY A 326 -15.99 13.17 -26.22
CA GLY A 326 -16.64 12.21 -27.13
C GLY A 326 -17.20 10.94 -26.48
N GLY A 327 -17.10 10.81 -25.14
CA GLY A 327 -17.65 9.67 -24.41
C GLY A 327 -16.83 8.39 -24.57
N TRP A 328 -17.40 7.26 -24.13
CA TRP A 328 -16.76 5.95 -24.20
C TRP A 328 -17.40 5.01 -25.24
N GLY A 329 -18.41 5.49 -25.98
CA GLY A 329 -19.07 4.74 -27.05
C GLY A 329 -19.55 3.36 -26.58
N ASP A 330 -19.21 2.31 -27.32
CA ASP A 330 -19.59 0.92 -27.03
C ASP A 330 -19.00 0.34 -25.74
N ALA A 331 -18.10 1.07 -25.07
CA ALA A 331 -17.60 0.70 -23.76
C ALA A 331 -18.47 1.24 -22.61
N GLU A 332 -19.49 2.04 -22.89
CA GLU A 332 -20.43 2.51 -21.88
C GLU A 332 -21.23 1.34 -21.28
N GLY A 333 -21.28 1.27 -19.94
CA GLY A 333 -22.06 0.25 -19.22
C GLY A 333 -21.39 -1.11 -19.04
N ARG A 334 -20.14 -1.30 -19.47
CA ARG A 334 -19.35 -2.51 -19.20
C ARG A 334 -17.91 -2.15 -18.81
N PRO A 335 -17.14 -3.05 -18.15
CA PRO A 335 -15.72 -2.81 -17.86
C PRO A 335 -14.91 -2.54 -19.13
N LEU A 336 -13.91 -1.65 -19.04
CA LEU A 336 -12.97 -1.38 -20.12
C LEU A 336 -12.13 -2.62 -20.41
N ARG A 337 -11.98 -2.92 -21.70
CA ARG A 337 -10.99 -3.89 -22.16
C ARG A 337 -9.61 -3.22 -22.20
N PRO A 338 -8.52 -3.97 -22.00
CA PRO A 338 -7.16 -3.41 -22.00
C PRO A 338 -6.79 -2.62 -23.25
N ASP A 339 -7.32 -3.01 -24.41
CA ASP A 339 -7.11 -2.40 -25.73
C ASP A 339 -7.93 -1.12 -25.97
N GLU A 340 -8.89 -0.81 -25.09
CA GLU A 340 -9.77 0.37 -25.21
C GLU A 340 -9.27 1.57 -24.38
N ALA A 341 -8.34 1.34 -23.47
CA ALA A 341 -7.75 2.40 -22.68
C ALA A 341 -6.83 3.27 -23.56
N PRO A 342 -6.97 4.60 -23.55
CA PRO A 342 -6.08 5.48 -24.29
C PRO A 342 -4.61 5.30 -23.86
N GLU A 343 -3.70 5.51 -24.81
CA GLU A 343 -2.27 5.61 -24.51
C GLU A 343 -1.98 6.88 -23.72
N GLY A 344 -1.15 6.75 -22.68
CA GLY A 344 -0.78 7.85 -21.80
C GLY A 344 -1.67 7.99 -20.56
N ASP A 345 -1.55 9.16 -19.93
CA ASP A 345 -2.19 9.46 -18.67
C ASP A 345 -3.42 10.35 -18.90
N PRO A 346 -4.52 10.13 -18.16
CA PRO A 346 -5.70 10.97 -18.29
C PRO A 346 -5.41 12.40 -17.82
N GLU A 347 -6.10 13.38 -18.42
CA GLU A 347 -6.03 14.78 -17.98
C GLU A 347 -6.52 14.95 -16.54
N GLU A 348 -7.58 14.22 -16.18
CA GLU A 348 -8.12 14.17 -14.82
C GLU A 348 -7.72 12.84 -14.16
N GLU A 349 -7.21 12.92 -12.95
CA GLU A 349 -6.81 11.74 -12.19
C GLU A 349 -8.05 11.01 -11.67
N ILE A 350 -8.09 9.69 -11.83
CA ILE A 350 -9.23 8.86 -11.39
C ILE A 350 -9.57 9.05 -9.89
N GLU A 351 -8.60 9.43 -9.07
CA GLU A 351 -8.80 9.77 -7.65
C GLU A 351 -9.78 10.93 -7.44
N ALA A 352 -9.92 11.85 -8.40
CA ALA A 352 -10.94 12.90 -8.40
C ALA A 352 -12.36 12.33 -8.37
N LEU A 353 -12.56 11.10 -8.86
CA LEU A 353 -13.83 10.37 -8.78
C LEU A 353 -13.88 9.45 -7.56
N ILE A 354 -12.77 8.77 -7.25
CA ILE A 354 -12.70 7.80 -6.14
C ILE A 354 -12.97 8.49 -4.82
N ILE A 355 -12.30 9.61 -4.52
CA ILE A 355 -12.34 10.19 -3.18
C ILE A 355 -13.72 10.77 -2.82
N PRO A 356 -14.41 11.51 -3.70
CA PRO A 356 -15.79 11.91 -3.43
C PRO A 356 -16.73 10.73 -3.21
N ALA A 357 -16.60 9.65 -4.01
CA ALA A 357 -17.42 8.45 -3.83
C ALA A 357 -17.13 7.72 -2.51
N VAL A 358 -15.86 7.62 -2.11
CA VAL A 358 -15.47 7.07 -0.79
C VAL A 358 -16.00 7.96 0.34
N ALA A 359 -15.90 9.29 0.21
CA ALA A 359 -16.39 10.23 1.22
C ALA A 359 -17.90 10.10 1.44
N GLN A 360 -18.69 9.94 0.36
CA GLN A 360 -20.14 9.68 0.44
C GLN A 360 -20.47 8.36 1.15
N LEU A 361 -19.69 7.30 0.88
CA LEU A 361 -19.86 6.03 1.60
C LEU A 361 -19.49 6.16 3.08
N HIS A 362 -18.47 6.96 3.39
CA HIS A 362 -18.08 7.23 4.77
C HIS A 362 -19.12 8.09 5.51
N ASP A 363 -19.76 9.05 4.84
CA ASP A 363 -20.92 9.78 5.38
C ASP A 363 -22.03 8.82 5.78
N ALA A 364 -22.39 7.90 4.88
CA ALA A 364 -23.42 6.89 5.14
C ALA A 364 -23.03 5.96 6.30
N HIS A 365 -21.75 5.57 6.40
CA HIS A 365 -21.22 4.78 7.52
C HIS A 365 -21.37 5.52 8.86
N ILE A 366 -20.95 6.78 8.92
CA ILE A 366 -21.07 7.62 10.12
C ILE A 366 -22.52 7.75 10.56
N VAL A 367 -23.44 8.02 9.62
CA VAL A 367 -24.88 8.14 9.92
C VAL A 367 -25.42 6.83 10.47
N LYS A 368 -25.09 5.70 9.84
CA LYS A 368 -25.52 4.37 10.29
C LYS A 368 -25.00 4.06 11.70
N SER A 369 -23.70 4.24 11.95
CA SER A 369 -23.11 3.98 13.28
C SER A 369 -23.68 4.89 14.37
N ASN A 370 -24.03 6.13 14.05
CA ASN A 370 -24.68 7.04 15.00
C ASN A 370 -26.14 6.65 15.29
N SER A 371 -26.82 6.02 14.33
CA SER A 371 -28.18 5.52 14.52
C SER A 371 -28.24 4.24 15.37
N GLU A 372 -27.23 3.38 15.29
CA GLU A 372 -27.13 2.13 16.07
C GLU A 372 -26.70 2.35 17.54
N LYS A 373 -26.18 3.54 17.86
CA LYS A 373 -25.81 3.95 19.22
C LYS A 373 -26.95 4.61 20.01
N LYS A 374 -28.04 5.01 19.34
CA LYS A 374 -29.26 5.53 19.96
C LYS A 374 -30.25 4.40 20.19
#